data_AF-A0A3D2LCV4-F1
#
_entry.id   AF-A0A3D2LCV4-F1
#
_cell.length_a   1.000
_cell.length_b   1.000
_cell.length_c   1.000
_cell.angle_alpha   90.00
_cell.angle_beta   90.00
_cell.angle_gamma   90.00
#
_symmetry.space_group_name_H-M   'P 1'
#
loop_
_entity.id
_entity.type
_entity.pdbx_description
1 polymer ?
#
loop_
_entity_poly.entity_id
_entity_poly.type
_entity_poly.pdbx_seq_one_letter_code
_entity_poly.pdbx_strand_id
1 'polypeptide(L)' 'GRKISFVRVPANEFLQGFRQAGAPEDMIWLLDYLFSTILDGRNAQICDGVERALGRPPKDFSDFANEVAASGLWSAAA' A
#
# COMPACT_ATOMS: atom_id res chain seq x y z
N GLY A 1 13.88 -5.03 13.22
CA GLY A 1 12.56 -5.02 12.57
C GLY A 1 11.54 -5.72 13.44
N ARG A 2 10.23 -5.53 13.17
CA ARG A 2 9.13 -6.27 13.83
C ARG A 2 8.61 -7.35 12.88
N LYS A 3 8.17 -8.49 13.41
CA LYS A 3 7.53 -9.53 12.58
C LYS A 3 6.18 -9.00 12.09
N ILE A 4 5.97 -9.01 10.78
CA ILE A 4 4.71 -8.65 10.14
C ILE A 4 4.25 -9.90 9.37
N SER A 5 2.98 -10.24 9.53
CA SER A 5 2.36 -11.35 8.81
C SER A 5 1.23 -10.82 7.96
N PHE A 6 1.18 -11.25 6.71
CA PHE A 6 0.06 -10.95 5.83
C PHE A 6 -1.15 -11.77 6.28
N VAL A 7 -2.27 -11.09 6.51
CA VAL A 7 -3.56 -11.70 6.81
C VAL A 7 -4.55 -11.19 5.78
N ARG A 8 -5.24 -12.12 5.11
CA ARG A 8 -6.29 -11.76 4.16
C ARG A 8 -7.55 -11.40 4.94
N VAL A 9 -8.04 -10.18 4.77
CA VAL A 9 -9.26 -9.67 5.39
C VAL A 9 -10.32 -9.46 4.30
N PRO A 10 -11.57 -9.90 4.49
CA PRO A 10 -12.68 -9.54 3.60
C PRO A 10 -12.86 -8.02 3.48
N ALA A 11 -13.18 -7.52 2.28
CA ALA A 11 -13.24 -6.08 2.03
C ALA A 11 -14.25 -5.35 2.94
N ASN A 12 -15.41 -5.95 3.18
CA ASN A 12 -16.43 -5.41 4.08
C ASN A 12 -15.94 -5.29 5.53
N GLU A 13 -15.22 -6.30 6.04
CA GLU A 13 -14.63 -6.27 7.38
C GLU A 13 -13.54 -5.21 7.49
N PHE A 14 -12.71 -5.07 6.45
CA PHE A 14 -11.70 -4.03 6.38
C PHE A 14 -12.31 -2.63 6.47
N LEU A 15 -13.33 -2.33 5.65
CA LEU A 15 -13.99 -1.02 5.63
C LEU A 15 -14.75 -0.72 6.93
N GLN A 16 -15.36 -1.74 7.55
CA GLN A 16 -15.97 -1.57 8.88
C GLN A 16 -14.93 -1.22 9.94
N GLY A 17 -13.73 -1.82 9.90
CA GLY A 17 -12.64 -1.48 10.81
C GLY A 17 -12.25 0.00 10.71
N PHE A 18 -12.14 0.54 9.50
CA PHE A 18 -11.87 1.97 9.29
C PHE A 18 -12.99 2.87 9.81
N ARG A 19 -14.25 2.50 9.56
CA ARG A 19 -15.40 3.25 10.09
C ARG A 19 -15.40 3.28 11.61
N GLN A 20 -15.14 2.14 12.25
CA GLN A 20 -15.07 2.05 13.71
C GLN A 20 -13.89 2.84 14.29
N ALA A 21 -12.79 2.95 13.55
CA ALA A 21 -11.64 3.79 13.91
C ALA A 21 -11.89 5.30 13.69
N GLY A 22 -13.08 5.70 13.21
CA GLY A 22 -13.44 7.09 12.99
C GLY A 22 -12.83 7.70 11.72
N ALA A 23 -12.46 6.87 10.74
CA ALA A 23 -11.98 7.36 9.46
C ALA A 23 -13.06 8.18 8.74
N PRO A 24 -12.68 9.26 8.02
CA PRO A 24 -13.60 10.02 7.19
C PRO A 24 -14.29 9.15 6.12
N GLU A 25 -15.58 9.39 5.86
CA GLU A 25 -16.36 8.57 4.91
C GLU A 25 -15.87 8.69 3.45
N ASP A 26 -15.27 9.82 3.06
CA ASP A 26 -14.62 9.99 1.76
C ASP A 26 -13.38 9.09 1.62
N MET A 27 -12.61 8.91 2.69
CA MET A 27 -11.50 7.96 2.74
C MET A 27 -12.00 6.51 2.66
N ILE A 28 -13.07 6.17 3.38
CA ILE A 28 -13.68 4.83 3.34
C ILE A 28 -14.19 4.52 1.93
N TRP A 29 -14.87 5.48 1.30
CA TRP A 29 -15.34 5.36 -0.08
C TRP A 29 -14.18 5.14 -1.06
N LEU A 30 -13.09 5.90 -0.92
CA LEU A 30 -11.92 5.75 -1.77
C LEU A 30 -11.29 4.36 -1.64
N LEU A 31 -11.17 3.85 -0.40
CA LEU A 31 -10.63 2.51 -0.16
C LEU A 31 -11.51 1.42 -0.79
N ASP A 32 -12.84 1.51 -0.66
CA ASP A 32 -13.78 0.59 -1.30
C ASP A 32 -13.62 0.60 -2.83
N TYR A 33 -13.54 1.79 -3.43
CA TYR A 33 -13.30 1.96 -4.86
C TYR A 33 -11.98 1.31 -5.30
N LEU A 34 -10.88 1.57 -4.59
CA LEU A 34 -9.58 1.00 -4.94
C LEU A 34 -9.59 -0.54 -4.90
N PHE A 35 -10.19 -1.14 -3.87
CA PHE A 35 -10.23 -2.60 -3.74
C PHE A 35 -11.17 -3.28 -4.74
N SER A 36 -12.31 -2.66 -5.05
CA SER A 36 -13.31 -3.25 -5.94
C SER A 36 -13.04 -3.02 -7.42
N THR A 37 -12.31 -1.95 -7.79
CA THR A 37 -12.16 -1.54 -9.20
C THR A 37 -10.71 -1.46 -9.69
N ILE A 38 -9.73 -1.22 -8.81
CA ILE A 38 -8.33 -1.02 -9.20
C ILE A 38 -7.50 -2.27 -8.93
N LEU A 39 -7.77 -2.99 -7.85
CA LEU A 39 -7.07 -4.23 -7.50
C LEU A 39 -7.76 -5.48 -8.05
N ASP A 40 -8.37 -5.37 -9.23
CA ASP A 40 -8.99 -6.48 -9.97
C ASP A 40 -7.98 -7.39 -10.70
N GLY A 41 -6.69 -7.08 -10.59
CA GLY A 41 -5.58 -7.82 -11.22
C GLY A 41 -5.05 -7.20 -12.51
N ARG A 42 -5.73 -6.21 -13.10
CA ARG A 42 -5.26 -5.55 -14.34
C ARG A 42 -3.90 -4.86 -14.19
N ASN A 43 -3.54 -4.49 -12.96
CA ASN A 43 -2.28 -3.82 -12.63
C ASN A 43 -1.14 -4.78 -12.20
N ALA A 44 -1.35 -6.09 -12.29
CA ALA A 44 -0.35 -7.08 -11.86
C ALA A 44 0.75 -7.35 -12.89
N GLN A 45 0.62 -6.81 -14.11
CA GLN A 45 1.59 -7.02 -15.17
C GLN A 45 2.74 -6.03 -15.07
N ILE A 46 3.96 -6.54 -15.21
CA ILE A 46 5.19 -5.75 -15.27
C ILE A 46 5.31 -5.01 -16.60
N CYS A 47 5.94 -3.83 -16.56
CA CYS A 47 6.24 -3.00 -17.72
C CYS A 47 7.59 -2.28 -17.54
N ASP A 48 8.15 -1.73 -18.63
CA ASP A 48 9.48 -1.11 -18.69
C ASP A 48 9.44 0.43 -18.75
N GLY A 49 8.30 1.01 -18.35
CA GLY A 49 8.05 2.44 -18.52
C GLY A 49 9.03 3.32 -17.72
N VAL A 50 9.48 2.85 -16.56
CA VAL A 50 10.43 3.58 -15.71
C VAL A 50 11.81 3.64 -16.36
N GLU A 51 12.30 2.51 -16.86
CA GLU A 51 13.55 2.39 -17.59
C GLU A 51 13.57 3.30 -18.81
N ARG A 52 12.48 3.28 -19.59
CA ARG A 52 12.35 4.09 -20.80
C ARG A 52 12.29 5.59 -20.49
N ALA A 53 11.63 6.00 -19.41
CA ALA A 53 11.49 7.40 -19.05
C ALA A 53 12.73 7.98 -18.36
N LEU A 54 13.44 7.19 -17.54
CA LEU A 54 14.49 7.68 -16.64
C LEU A 54 15.89 7.12 -16.96
N GLY A 55 16.02 6.15 -17.86
CA GLY A 55 17.32 5.53 -18.21
C GLY A 55 17.92 4.67 -17.09
N ARG A 56 17.12 4.28 -16.09
CA ARG A 56 17.53 3.44 -14.97
C ARG A 56 16.39 2.50 -14.54
N PRO A 57 16.67 1.36 -13.89
CA PRO A 57 15.62 0.48 -13.36
C PRO A 57 14.77 1.18 -12.30
N PRO A 58 13.51 0.72 -12.08
CA PRO A 58 12.73 1.09 -10.92
C PRO A 58 13.48 0.69 -9.65
N LYS A 59 13.22 1.43 -8.58
CA LYS A 59 13.81 1.14 -7.28
C LYS A 59 13.17 -0.14 -6.72
N ASP A 60 13.98 -1.05 -6.19
CA ASP A 60 13.46 -2.20 -5.47
C ASP A 60 12.71 -1.75 -4.21
N PHE A 61 11.55 -2.35 -3.94
CA PHE A 61 10.74 -1.97 -2.79
C PHE A 61 11.46 -2.26 -1.45
N SER A 62 12.30 -3.29 -1.40
CA SER A 62 13.08 -3.64 -0.22
C SER A 62 14.11 -2.57 0.11
N ASP A 63 14.78 -2.01 -0.91
CA ASP A 63 15.73 -0.91 -0.74
C ASP A 63 15.01 0.34 -0.18
N PHE A 64 13.85 0.66 -0.76
CA PHE A 64 13.01 1.74 -0.24
C PHE A 64 12.61 1.52 1.21
N ALA A 65 12.10 0.33 1.55
CA ALA A 65 11.65 0.01 2.90
C ALA A 65 12.80 0.10 3.92
N ASN A 66 14.00 -0.37 3.56
CA ASN A 66 15.18 -0.30 4.41
C ASN A 66 15.64 1.16 4.65
N GLU A 67 15.67 1.99 3.61
CA GLU A 67 16.02 3.41 3.75
C GLU A 67 15.04 4.18 4.63
N VAL A 68 13.73 3.97 4.42
CA VAL A 68 12.70 4.64 5.24
C VAL A 68 12.76 4.14 6.69
N ALA A 69 12.98 2.85 6.92
CA ALA A 69 13.17 2.33 8.27
C ALA A 69 14.37 3.00 8.97
N ALA A 70 15.48 3.17 8.26
CA ALA A 70 16.68 3.82 8.79
C ALA A 70 16.48 5.31 9.12
N SER A 71 15.56 5.99 8.42
CA SER A 71 15.20 7.40 8.72
C SER A 71 14.49 7.60 10.06
N GLY A 72 13.98 6.52 10.68
CA GLY A 72 13.27 6.58 11.95
C GLY A 72 11.83 7.09 11.87
N LEU A 73 11.32 7.47 10.68
CA LEU A 73 9.96 8.01 10.49
C LEU A 73 8.85 7.10 11.04
N TRP A 74 9.05 5.78 11.02
CA TRP A 74 8.07 4.81 11.54
C TRP A 74 8.06 4.67 13.06
N SER A 75 8.99 5.32 13.77
CA SER A 75 9.05 5.29 15.24
C SER A 75 8.10 6.30 15.89
N ALA A 76 7.61 7.30 15.15
CA ALA A 76 6.74 8.36 15.67
C ALA A 76 5.26 7.96 15.81
N ALA A 77 4.85 6.86 15.16
CA ALA A 77 3.47 6.38 15.13
C ALA A 77 3.25 5.11 15.98
N ALA A 78 4.25 4.70 16.77
CA ALA A 78 4.22 3.50 17.62
C ALA A 78 3.98 3.84 19.08
#